data_AF-A0A9E1QXS6-F1
#
_entry.id   AF-A0A9E1QXS6-F1
#
_cell.length_a   1.000
_cell.length_b   1.000
_cell.length_c   1.000
_cell.angle_alpha   90.00
_cell.angle_beta   90.00
_cell.angle_gamma   90.00
#
_symmetry.space_group_name_H-M   'P 1'
#
loop_
_entity.id
_entity.type
_entity.pdbx_description
1 polymer ?
#
loop_
_entity_poly.entity_id
_entity_poly.type
_entity_poly.pdbx_seq_one_letter_code
_entity_poly.pdbx_strand_id
1 'polypeptide(L)'
;MNLDLVTGINHNDLVGDSLKLESQTFFAFKKMKEAAKKDGIILKIVSAHRSFERQNFIWNKKYKKFTNEYSLNPMDAINEIIRFSTIPGTSRHHWGTDIDIIDGKYPDENNVLMSEKYEKGGVFYDLKKWLSNNSEKFGFFLTYNNDPKRKGFEYEPWHYSYKPSSKKYLKLLLNSDLEKVFKNKNLNGYQYFDKKFIEKYISEFIMDINPDLK
;
A
#
# COMPACT_ATOMS: atom_id res chain seq x y z
N MET A 1 -15.11 18.28 -2.92
CA MET A 1 -14.78 17.06 -2.16
C MET A 1 -13.51 17.33 -1.36
N ASN A 2 -13.43 16.94 -0.09
CA ASN A 2 -12.22 17.21 0.72
C ASN A 2 -11.09 16.26 0.30
N LEU A 3 -10.11 16.78 -0.44
CA LEU A 3 -8.93 16.06 -0.92
C LEU A 3 -8.16 15.43 0.26
N ASP A 4 -8.16 16.10 1.41
CA ASP A 4 -7.38 15.70 2.59
C ASP A 4 -7.79 14.34 3.15
N LEU A 5 -9.06 13.94 2.96
CA LEU A 5 -9.60 12.65 3.42
C LEU A 5 -9.00 11.46 2.66
N VAL A 6 -8.59 11.67 1.41
CA VAL A 6 -8.09 10.58 0.54
C VAL A 6 -6.58 10.65 0.32
N THR A 7 -5.94 11.77 0.67
CA THR A 7 -4.50 11.99 0.52
C THR A 7 -3.70 11.78 1.80
N GLY A 8 -4.34 11.40 2.90
CA GLY A 8 -3.61 11.10 4.13
C GLY A 8 -3.44 12.28 5.07
N ILE A 9 -4.03 13.44 4.79
CA ILE A 9 -3.89 14.67 5.59
C ILE A 9 -4.90 14.68 6.74
N ASN A 10 -6.17 14.36 6.46
CA ASN A 10 -7.25 14.34 7.45
C ASN A 10 -7.90 12.96 7.49
N HIS A 11 -8.27 12.50 8.69
CA HIS A 11 -8.88 11.18 8.89
C HIS A 11 -10.00 11.25 9.88
N ASN A 12 -11.20 10.88 9.44
CA ASN A 12 -12.33 10.61 10.30
C ASN A 12 -12.55 9.10 10.26
N ASP A 13 -12.68 8.46 11.42
CA ASP A 13 -12.98 7.01 11.55
C ASP A 13 -11.79 6.03 11.53
N LEU A 14 -10.63 6.44 12.07
CA LEU A 14 -9.51 5.53 12.34
C LEU A 14 -9.53 5.01 13.79
N VAL A 15 -9.42 3.70 13.97
CA VAL A 15 -9.40 3.01 15.27
C VAL A 15 -8.16 2.11 15.42
N GLY A 16 -7.79 1.83 16.67
CA GLY A 16 -6.59 1.06 17.04
C GLY A 16 -5.53 1.90 17.72
N ASP A 17 -4.60 1.25 18.40
CA ASP A 17 -3.57 1.91 19.21
C ASP A 17 -2.39 2.37 18.33
N SER A 18 -1.41 1.50 18.12
CA SER A 18 -0.21 1.78 17.34
C SER A 18 -0.43 1.68 15.83
N LEU A 19 -1.26 0.75 15.40
CA LEU A 19 -1.66 0.56 14.01
C LEU A 19 -3.13 0.91 13.86
N LYS A 20 -3.38 2.03 13.17
CA LYS A 20 -4.72 2.53 12.94
C LYS A 20 -5.31 1.96 11.65
N LEU A 21 -6.60 1.66 11.67
CA LEU A 21 -7.38 1.17 10.53
C LEU A 21 -8.71 1.90 10.48
N GLU A 22 -9.30 1.99 9.30
CA GLU A 22 -10.70 2.39 9.16
C GLU A 22 -11.59 1.41 9.95
N SER A 23 -12.63 1.89 10.63
CA SER A 23 -13.40 1.09 11.58
C SER A 23 -13.90 -0.25 11.02
N GLN A 24 -14.49 -0.27 9.82
CA GLN A 24 -14.97 -1.51 9.21
C GLN A 24 -13.82 -2.46 8.88
N THR A 25 -12.73 -1.92 8.35
CA THR A 25 -11.49 -2.64 8.10
C THR A 25 -10.94 -3.29 9.37
N PHE A 26 -10.94 -2.57 10.49
CA PHE A 26 -10.49 -3.10 11.79
C PHE A 26 -11.32 -4.30 12.26
N PHE A 27 -12.66 -4.20 12.21
CA PHE A 27 -13.54 -5.29 12.61
C PHE A 27 -13.45 -6.49 11.67
N ALA A 28 -13.33 -6.25 10.37
CA ALA A 28 -13.11 -7.31 9.38
C ALA A 28 -11.77 -8.03 9.63
N PHE A 29 -10.70 -7.27 9.89
CA PHE A 29 -9.39 -7.84 10.20
C PHE A 29 -9.42 -8.68 11.48
N LYS A 30 -10.10 -8.22 12.54
CA LYS A 30 -10.27 -9.02 13.76
C LYS A 30 -10.91 -10.38 13.48
N LYS A 31 -11.96 -10.42 12.65
CA LYS A 31 -12.60 -11.69 12.25
C LYS A 31 -11.64 -12.59 11.46
N MET A 32 -10.91 -12.03 10.50
CA MET A 32 -9.91 -12.76 9.72
C MET A 32 -8.79 -13.33 10.59
N LYS A 33 -8.30 -12.53 11.56
CA LYS A 33 -7.26 -12.92 12.51
C LYS A 33 -7.70 -14.07 13.40
N GLU A 34 -8.93 -14.05 13.93
CA GLU A 34 -9.45 -15.16 14.74
C GLU A 34 -9.63 -16.45 13.93
N ALA A 35 -10.05 -16.35 12.67
CA ALA A 35 -10.14 -17.51 11.79
C ALA A 35 -8.75 -18.11 11.48
N ALA A 36 -7.79 -17.27 11.10
CA ALA A 36 -6.41 -17.69 10.84
C ALA A 36 -5.78 -18.38 12.04
N LYS A 37 -6.02 -17.86 13.24
CA LYS A 37 -5.52 -18.43 14.50
C LYS A 37 -6.01 -19.86 14.74
N LYS A 38 -7.27 -20.16 14.38
CA LYS A 38 -7.83 -21.53 14.49
C LYS A 38 -7.14 -22.50 13.53
N ASP A 39 -6.63 -21.99 12.41
CA ASP A 39 -5.88 -22.76 11.43
C ASP A 39 -4.35 -22.74 11.70
N GLY A 40 -3.93 -22.25 12.86
CA GLY A 40 -2.51 -22.23 13.28
C GLY A 40 -1.67 -21.08 12.69
N ILE A 41 -2.28 -20.11 12.01
CA ILE A 41 -1.60 -18.95 11.41
C ILE A 41 -1.76 -17.72 12.32
N ILE A 42 -0.66 -17.04 12.64
CA ILE A 42 -0.69 -15.85 13.51
C ILE A 42 -0.60 -14.59 12.64
N LEU A 43 -1.75 -14.02 12.24
CA LEU A 43 -1.72 -12.77 11.46
C LEU A 43 -1.20 -11.61 12.32
N LYS A 44 -0.13 -10.98 11.84
CA LYS A 44 0.45 -9.75 12.40
C LYS A 44 0.51 -8.67 11.33
N ILE A 45 -0.13 -7.53 11.60
CA ILE A 45 0.02 -6.35 10.74
C ILE A 45 1.34 -5.66 11.10
N VAL A 46 2.13 -5.31 10.09
CA VAL A 46 3.38 -4.54 10.25
C VAL A 46 3.28 -3.13 9.68
N SER A 47 2.30 -2.88 8.82
CA SER A 47 2.01 -1.55 8.28
C SER A 47 0.51 -1.45 7.94
N ALA A 48 -0.07 -0.31 8.27
CA ALA A 48 -1.51 -0.03 8.24
C ALA A 48 -1.72 1.42 7.78
N HIS A 49 -2.59 2.18 8.44
CA HIS A 49 -2.74 3.60 8.16
C HIS A 49 -1.40 4.35 8.19
N ARG A 50 -1.19 5.20 7.19
CA ARG A 50 -0.01 6.07 7.07
C ARG A 50 -0.46 7.47 6.70
N SER A 51 -0.04 8.48 7.47
CA SER A 51 -0.35 9.88 7.15
C SER A 51 0.41 10.36 5.92
N PHE A 52 -0.04 11.49 5.36
CA PHE A 52 0.65 12.18 4.28
C PHE A 52 2.09 12.52 4.68
N GLU A 53 2.30 13.08 5.87
CA GLU A 53 3.61 13.52 6.37
C GLU A 53 4.58 12.34 6.47
N ARG A 54 4.10 11.20 6.97
CA ARG A 54 4.91 9.99 7.06
C ARG A 54 5.30 9.47 5.67
N GLN A 55 4.37 9.42 4.73
CA GLN A 55 4.65 9.00 3.36
C GLN A 55 5.61 10.00 2.67
N ASN A 56 5.43 11.31 2.89
CA ASN A 56 6.30 12.35 2.36
C ASN A 56 7.73 12.25 2.91
N PHE A 57 7.89 11.96 4.19
CA PHE A 57 9.20 11.69 4.78
C PHE A 57 9.89 10.49 4.11
N ILE A 58 9.17 9.37 3.93
CA ILE A 58 9.70 8.16 3.28
C ILE A 58 10.11 8.46 1.83
N TRP A 59 9.23 9.13 1.07
CA TRP A 59 9.48 9.55 -0.30
C TRP A 59 10.74 10.41 -0.40
N ASN A 60 10.81 11.50 0.36
CA ASN A 60 11.92 12.44 0.31
C ASN A 60 13.24 11.81 0.75
N LYS A 61 13.21 10.90 1.74
CA LYS A 61 14.38 10.13 2.17
C LYS A 61 14.88 9.23 1.03
N LYS A 62 13.99 8.47 0.38
CA LYS A 62 14.34 7.61 -0.75
C LYS A 62 14.88 8.42 -1.92
N TYR A 63 14.21 9.51 -2.30
CA TYR A 63 14.65 10.38 -3.38
C TYR A 63 16.07 10.89 -3.17
N LYS A 64 16.35 11.48 -2.00
CA LYS A 64 17.71 11.96 -1.67
C LYS A 64 18.73 10.82 -1.70
N LYS A 65 18.38 9.63 -1.18
CA LYS A 65 19.27 8.48 -1.22
C LYS A 65 19.62 8.10 -2.67
N PHE A 66 18.62 7.96 -3.53
CA PHE A 66 18.85 7.59 -4.93
C PHE A 66 19.61 8.65 -5.73
N THR A 67 19.31 9.92 -5.54
CA THR A 67 19.99 11.00 -6.28
C THR A 67 21.38 11.29 -5.75
N ASN A 68 21.60 11.23 -4.43
CA ASN A 68 22.84 11.71 -3.82
C ASN A 68 23.81 10.56 -3.50
N GLU A 69 23.32 9.45 -2.95
CA GLU A 69 24.19 8.32 -2.57
C GLU A 69 24.40 7.38 -3.77
N TYR A 70 23.34 7.09 -4.53
CA TYR A 70 23.43 6.24 -5.73
C TYR A 70 23.66 7.00 -7.04
N SER A 71 23.72 8.33 -6.98
CA SER A 71 24.00 9.20 -8.14
C SER A 71 23.09 8.98 -9.35
N LEU A 72 21.85 8.51 -9.12
CA LEU A 72 20.86 8.40 -10.19
C LEU A 72 20.39 9.79 -10.62
N ASN A 73 20.10 9.97 -11.91
CA ASN A 73 19.40 11.17 -12.32
C ASN A 73 17.99 11.21 -11.70
N PRO A 74 17.38 12.40 -11.56
CA PRO A 74 16.09 12.56 -10.90
C PRO A 74 14.96 11.65 -11.39
N MET A 75 14.87 11.41 -12.69
CA MET A 75 13.79 10.61 -13.27
C MET A 75 14.00 9.12 -13.01
N ASP A 76 15.24 8.64 -13.09
CA ASP A 76 15.58 7.26 -12.75
C ASP A 76 15.36 7.00 -11.25
N ALA A 77 15.71 7.95 -10.39
CA ALA A 77 15.40 7.88 -8.96
C ALA A 77 13.89 7.79 -8.71
N ILE A 78 13.06 8.59 -9.41
CA ILE A 78 11.59 8.51 -9.33
C ILE A 78 11.12 7.13 -9.76
N ASN A 79 11.60 6.63 -10.91
CA ASN A 79 11.22 5.33 -11.45
C ASN A 79 11.55 4.18 -10.48
N GLU A 80 12.73 4.20 -9.85
CA GLU A 80 13.11 3.19 -8.85
C GLU A 80 12.23 3.25 -7.59
N ILE A 81 11.84 4.45 -7.15
CA ILE A 81 11.00 4.60 -5.97
C ILE A 81 9.59 4.09 -6.23
N ILE A 82 8.99 4.43 -7.36
CA ILE A 82 7.59 4.09 -7.65
C ILE A 82 7.36 2.61 -7.90
N ARG A 83 8.41 1.80 -8.11
CA ARG A 83 8.30 0.33 -8.11
C ARG A 83 7.74 -0.24 -6.80
N PHE A 84 8.06 0.40 -5.67
CA PHE A 84 7.72 -0.07 -4.32
C PHE A 84 7.13 1.02 -3.40
N SER A 85 6.96 2.25 -3.88
CA SER A 85 6.49 3.36 -3.05
C SER A 85 5.61 4.34 -3.78
N THR A 86 4.43 4.52 -3.22
CA THR A 86 3.46 5.52 -3.68
C THR A 86 4.00 6.95 -3.53
N ILE A 87 3.62 7.81 -4.47
CA ILE A 87 3.79 9.25 -4.34
C ILE A 87 2.90 9.70 -3.16
N PRO A 88 3.41 10.52 -2.22
CA PRO A 88 2.61 10.96 -1.08
C PRO A 88 1.28 11.60 -1.52
N GLY A 89 0.18 11.16 -0.92
CA GLY A 89 -1.18 11.53 -1.32
C GLY A 89 -1.86 10.54 -2.27
N THR A 90 -1.16 9.54 -2.79
CA THR A 90 -1.75 8.47 -3.63
C THR A 90 -1.75 7.10 -2.96
N SER A 91 -1.21 7.00 -1.74
CA SER A 91 -1.13 5.73 -1.01
C SER A 91 -2.49 5.23 -0.57
N ARG A 92 -2.78 3.94 -0.80
CA ARG A 92 -3.99 3.30 -0.27
C ARG A 92 -3.95 3.14 1.25
N HIS A 93 -2.76 3.07 1.84
CA HIS A 93 -2.59 3.12 3.31
C HIS A 93 -3.10 4.44 3.90
N HIS A 94 -3.23 5.52 3.13
CA HIS A 94 -3.86 6.74 3.63
C HIS A 94 -5.29 6.47 4.12
N TRP A 95 -5.99 5.53 3.51
CA TRP A 95 -7.40 5.27 3.78
C TRP A 95 -7.64 4.39 5.01
N GLY A 96 -6.58 3.79 5.58
CA GLY A 96 -6.71 2.81 6.65
C GLY A 96 -7.39 1.51 6.24
N THR A 97 -7.60 1.28 4.94
CA THR A 97 -8.20 0.06 4.36
C THR A 97 -7.18 -1.00 3.98
N ASP A 98 -5.90 -0.62 3.91
CA ASP A 98 -4.82 -1.43 3.37
C ASP A 98 -3.82 -1.79 4.47
N ILE A 99 -3.43 -3.07 4.49
CA ILE A 99 -2.59 -3.67 5.52
C ILE A 99 -1.50 -4.56 4.91
N ASP A 100 -0.32 -4.51 5.54
CA ASP A 100 0.79 -5.40 5.27
C ASP A 100 0.84 -6.49 6.34
N ILE A 101 0.66 -7.75 5.93
CA ILE A 101 0.48 -8.89 6.84
C ILE A 101 1.70 -9.82 6.78
N ILE A 102 2.24 -10.16 7.96
CA ILE A 102 3.28 -11.18 8.16
C ILE A 102 2.78 -12.28 9.09
N ASP A 103 3.54 -13.37 9.22
CA ASP A 103 3.27 -14.40 10.21
C ASP A 103 4.00 -14.05 11.50
N GLY A 104 3.21 -13.77 12.54
CA GLY A 104 3.69 -13.43 13.87
C GLY A 104 4.42 -14.58 14.58
N LYS A 105 4.40 -15.80 14.04
CA LYS A 105 5.19 -16.93 14.53
C LYS A 105 6.71 -16.70 14.41
N TYR A 106 7.14 -15.79 13.52
CA TYR A 106 8.56 -15.48 13.28
C TYR A 106 8.89 -14.04 13.74
N PRO A 107 8.96 -13.77 15.05
CA PRO A 107 9.14 -12.41 15.57
C PRO A 107 10.52 -11.81 15.30
N ASP A 108 11.55 -12.65 15.14
CA ASP A 108 12.95 -12.23 14.94
C ASP A 108 13.33 -12.08 13.46
N GLU A 109 12.37 -12.28 12.56
CA GLU A 109 12.60 -12.16 11.13
C GLU A 109 12.81 -10.69 10.72
N ASN A 110 13.92 -10.42 10.04
CA ASN A 110 14.25 -9.09 9.51
C ASN A 110 13.80 -8.95 8.06
N ASN A 111 13.62 -7.74 7.53
CA ASN A 111 13.21 -7.54 6.13
C ASN A 111 11.97 -8.38 5.75
N VAL A 112 10.92 -8.28 6.55
CA VAL A 112 9.74 -9.17 6.47
C VAL A 112 8.89 -8.97 5.21
N LEU A 113 9.03 -7.85 4.51
CA LEU A 113 8.29 -7.52 3.28
C LEU A 113 9.17 -7.80 2.05
N MET A 114 9.46 -9.08 1.82
CA MET A 114 10.21 -9.59 0.67
C MET A 114 9.43 -10.74 0.03
N SER A 115 9.22 -10.68 -1.29
CA SER A 115 8.26 -11.58 -1.97
C SER A 115 8.70 -13.04 -1.86
N GLU A 116 10.00 -13.29 -1.88
CA GLU A 116 10.63 -14.61 -1.77
C GLU A 116 10.26 -15.31 -0.45
N LYS A 117 9.99 -14.55 0.61
CA LYS A 117 9.57 -15.10 1.91
C LYS A 117 8.16 -15.67 1.89
N TYR A 118 7.32 -15.23 0.96
CA TYR A 118 5.94 -15.70 0.80
C TYR A 118 5.85 -16.81 -0.25
N GLU A 119 6.89 -17.03 -1.05
CA GLU A 119 6.95 -18.10 -2.05
C GLU A 119 7.41 -19.44 -1.46
N LYS A 120 7.29 -20.52 -2.24
CA LYS A 120 7.61 -21.87 -1.78
C LYS A 120 9.04 -21.95 -1.24
N GLY A 121 9.17 -22.36 0.02
CA GLY A 121 10.44 -22.42 0.74
C GLY A 121 10.72 -21.19 1.62
N GLY A 122 9.93 -20.12 1.48
CA GLY A 122 9.97 -18.95 2.33
C GLY A 122 9.20 -19.13 3.65
N VAL A 123 9.61 -18.41 4.68
CA VAL A 123 9.06 -18.50 6.05
C VAL A 123 7.58 -18.13 6.16
N PHE A 124 7.07 -17.30 5.26
CA PHE A 124 5.67 -16.84 5.19
C PHE A 124 4.86 -17.57 4.11
N TYR A 125 5.37 -18.68 3.56
CA TYR A 125 4.67 -19.45 2.54
C TYR A 125 3.29 -19.95 3.00
N ASP A 126 3.20 -20.50 4.21
CA ASP A 126 1.93 -21.01 4.75
C ASP A 126 0.92 -19.88 5.01
N LEU A 127 1.41 -18.72 5.46
CA LEU A 127 0.59 -17.51 5.57
C LEU A 127 0.02 -17.09 4.21
N LYS A 128 0.88 -16.97 3.18
CA LYS A 128 0.43 -16.61 1.82
C LYS A 128 -0.66 -17.57 1.36
N LYS A 129 -0.41 -18.88 1.49
CA LYS A 129 -1.36 -19.92 1.09
C LYS A 129 -2.69 -19.78 1.83
N TRP A 130 -2.66 -19.51 3.14
CA TRP A 130 -3.86 -19.29 3.93
C TRP A 130 -4.62 -18.04 3.46
N LEU A 131 -3.93 -16.92 3.25
CA LEU A 131 -4.54 -15.67 2.80
C LEU A 131 -5.16 -15.83 1.41
N SER A 132 -4.47 -16.47 0.45
CA SER A 132 -5.00 -16.76 -0.89
C SER A 132 -6.31 -17.55 -0.86
N ASN A 133 -6.49 -18.44 0.12
CA ASN A 133 -7.68 -19.29 0.21
C ASN A 133 -8.82 -18.69 1.05
N ASN A 134 -8.54 -17.69 1.89
CA ASN A 134 -9.47 -17.27 2.95
C ASN A 134 -9.70 -15.76 3.06
N SER A 135 -8.75 -14.92 2.67
CA SER A 135 -8.81 -13.46 2.92
C SER A 135 -10.08 -12.81 2.35
N GLU A 136 -10.50 -13.24 1.16
CA GLU A 136 -11.67 -12.70 0.46
C GLU A 136 -12.98 -12.95 1.22
N LYS A 137 -13.09 -14.03 2.00
CA LYS A 137 -14.26 -14.32 2.87
C LYS A 137 -14.47 -13.22 3.92
N PHE A 138 -13.41 -12.49 4.24
CA PHE A 138 -13.42 -11.36 5.17
C PHE A 138 -13.38 -10.00 4.45
N GLY A 139 -13.45 -9.99 3.12
CA GLY A 139 -13.42 -8.79 2.28
C GLY A 139 -12.03 -8.24 1.99
N PHE A 140 -10.96 -8.97 2.31
CA PHE A 140 -9.59 -8.57 2.00
C PHE A 140 -9.12 -9.20 0.69
N PHE A 141 -8.57 -8.38 -0.19
CA PHE A 141 -8.07 -8.82 -1.49
C PHE A 141 -6.60 -8.42 -1.63
N LEU A 142 -5.79 -9.32 -2.17
CA LEU A 142 -4.41 -9.03 -2.54
C LEU A 142 -4.40 -7.91 -3.58
N THR A 143 -3.70 -6.81 -3.32
CA THR A 143 -3.80 -5.60 -4.16
C THR A 143 -2.86 -5.66 -5.35
N TYR A 144 -1.61 -6.05 -5.11
CA TYR A 144 -0.55 -6.13 -6.11
C TYR A 144 -0.16 -7.60 -6.31
N ASN A 145 -0.87 -8.29 -7.20
CA ASN A 145 -0.65 -9.72 -7.48
C ASN A 145 0.51 -9.92 -8.49
N ASN A 146 0.93 -11.17 -8.68
CA ASN A 146 2.04 -11.53 -9.55
C ASN A 146 1.62 -11.74 -11.03
N ASP A 147 0.62 -10.98 -11.51
CA ASP A 147 0.24 -11.03 -12.93
C ASP A 147 1.33 -10.36 -13.78
N PRO A 148 2.01 -11.07 -14.70
CA PRO A 148 3.09 -10.53 -15.51
C PRO A 148 2.63 -9.43 -16.49
N LYS A 149 1.32 -9.24 -16.67
CA LYS A 149 0.77 -8.14 -17.48
C LYS A 149 0.66 -6.83 -16.72
N ARG A 150 0.80 -6.85 -15.38
CA ARG A 150 0.79 -5.63 -14.58
C ARG A 150 2.03 -4.80 -14.85
N LYS A 151 1.85 -3.48 -14.81
CA LYS A 151 2.90 -2.47 -15.04
C LYS A 151 3.22 -1.64 -13.80
N GLY A 152 2.28 -1.59 -12.85
CA GLY A 152 2.36 -0.75 -11.66
C GLY A 152 3.37 -1.21 -10.63
N PHE A 153 2.99 -1.08 -9.35
CA PHE A 153 3.81 -1.60 -8.26
C PHE A 153 4.15 -3.08 -8.46
N GLU A 154 5.35 -3.43 -8.01
CA GLU A 154 5.86 -4.78 -8.00
C GLU A 154 4.94 -5.72 -7.20
N TYR A 155 5.16 -7.02 -7.33
CA TYR A 155 4.39 -8.02 -6.60
C TYR A 155 4.61 -7.92 -5.08
N GLU A 156 3.53 -7.69 -4.34
CA GLU A 156 3.54 -7.54 -2.88
C GLU A 156 2.58 -8.54 -2.21
N PRO A 157 3.00 -9.80 -1.97
CA PRO A 157 2.16 -10.86 -1.41
C PRO A 157 1.60 -10.58 0.00
N TRP A 158 2.07 -9.53 0.66
CA TRP A 158 1.63 -9.10 1.99
C TRP A 158 0.54 -8.03 1.97
N HIS A 159 0.34 -7.33 0.84
CA HIS A 159 -0.45 -6.10 0.77
C HIS A 159 -1.91 -6.42 0.43
N TYR A 160 -2.78 -6.38 1.45
CA TYR A 160 -4.20 -6.66 1.34
C TYR A 160 -5.06 -5.42 1.58
N SER A 161 -6.07 -5.22 0.74
CA SER A 161 -7.00 -4.09 0.82
C SER A 161 -8.41 -4.58 1.15
N TYR A 162 -9.08 -3.90 2.08
CA TYR A 162 -10.46 -4.16 2.45
C TYR A 162 -11.42 -3.56 1.42
N LYS A 163 -11.89 -4.41 0.49
CA LYS A 163 -12.69 -4.06 -0.70
C LYS A 163 -13.90 -3.17 -0.41
N PRO A 164 -14.75 -3.43 0.60
CA PRO A 164 -15.98 -2.63 0.82
C PRO A 164 -15.73 -1.13 1.05
N SER A 165 -14.65 -0.80 1.75
CA SER A 165 -14.25 0.59 2.01
C SER A 165 -13.34 1.12 0.91
N SER A 166 -12.35 0.33 0.49
CA SER A 166 -11.28 0.80 -0.41
C SER A 166 -11.79 1.26 -1.78
N LYS A 167 -12.85 0.63 -2.32
CA LYS A 167 -13.45 1.04 -3.60
C LYS A 167 -14.03 2.45 -3.54
N LYS A 168 -14.61 2.83 -2.39
CA LYS A 168 -15.17 4.17 -2.17
C LYS A 168 -14.04 5.19 -2.16
N TYR A 169 -12.97 4.92 -1.41
CA TYR A 169 -11.80 5.79 -1.36
C TYR A 169 -11.08 5.92 -2.70
N LEU A 170 -10.95 4.84 -3.47
CA LEU A 170 -10.39 4.90 -4.82
C LEU A 170 -11.23 5.80 -5.73
N LYS A 171 -12.56 5.63 -5.75
CA LYS A 171 -13.46 6.49 -6.53
C LYS A 171 -13.36 7.96 -6.10
N LEU A 172 -13.26 8.22 -4.81
CA LEU A 172 -13.07 9.57 -4.28
C LEU A 172 -11.73 10.14 -4.78
N LEU A 173 -10.63 9.40 -4.66
CA LEU A 173 -9.30 9.82 -5.12
C LEU A 173 -9.30 10.15 -6.63
N LEU A 174 -9.90 9.31 -7.47
CA LEU A 174 -9.96 9.52 -8.92
C LEU A 174 -10.82 10.74 -9.32
N ASN A 175 -11.83 11.08 -8.52
CA ASN A 175 -12.67 12.27 -8.71
C ASN A 175 -12.08 13.52 -8.05
N SER A 176 -10.90 13.42 -7.44
CA SER A 176 -10.23 14.53 -6.77
C SER A 176 -9.25 15.25 -7.69
N ASP A 177 -8.81 16.43 -7.27
CA ASP A 177 -7.79 17.22 -7.98
C ASP A 177 -6.40 16.63 -7.71
N LEU A 178 -6.10 15.50 -8.35
CA LEU A 178 -4.83 14.80 -8.20
C LEU A 178 -3.64 15.65 -8.66
N GLU A 179 -3.83 16.58 -9.59
CA GLU A 179 -2.76 17.46 -10.05
C GLU A 179 -2.18 18.28 -8.89
N LYS A 180 -3.02 18.76 -7.95
CA LYS A 180 -2.54 19.41 -6.72
C LYS A 180 -1.65 18.51 -5.86
N VAL A 181 -1.94 17.21 -5.81
CA VAL A 181 -1.12 16.24 -5.07
C VAL A 181 0.27 16.15 -5.69
N PHE A 182 0.35 15.95 -7.02
CA PHE A 182 1.62 15.85 -7.73
C PHE A 182 2.40 17.17 -7.74
N LYS A 183 1.73 18.33 -7.75
CA LYS A 183 2.39 19.65 -7.73
C LYS A 183 2.75 20.15 -6.32
N ASN A 184 2.63 19.31 -5.29
CA ASN A 184 3.02 19.67 -3.94
C ASN A 184 4.54 19.90 -3.83
N LYS A 185 4.95 21.15 -3.55
CA LYS A 185 6.36 21.57 -3.46
C LYS A 185 7.15 20.90 -2.33
N ASN A 186 6.48 20.26 -1.38
CA ASN A 186 7.13 19.49 -0.32
C ASN A 186 7.60 18.11 -0.80
N LEU A 187 7.27 17.70 -2.03
CA LEU A 187 7.73 16.46 -2.64
C LEU A 187 9.00 16.71 -3.43
N ASN A 188 10.10 16.06 -3.07
CA ASN A 188 11.29 16.07 -3.90
C ASN A 188 10.97 15.43 -5.26
N GLY A 189 11.42 16.07 -6.33
CA GLY A 189 11.15 15.63 -7.70
C GLY A 189 9.81 16.07 -8.30
N TYR A 190 8.99 16.87 -7.59
CA TYR A 190 7.67 17.31 -8.08
C TYR A 190 7.70 17.99 -9.46
N GLN A 191 8.80 18.66 -9.80
CA GLN A 191 9.01 19.32 -11.10
C GLN A 191 9.03 18.34 -12.28
N TYR A 192 9.30 17.05 -12.06
CA TYR A 192 9.31 16.01 -13.09
C TYR A 192 7.95 15.36 -13.30
N PHE A 193 6.95 15.67 -12.47
CA PHE A 193 5.59 15.15 -12.62
C PHE A 193 4.81 15.99 -13.63
N ASP A 194 5.17 15.87 -14.91
CA ASP A 194 4.41 16.48 -16.00
C ASP A 194 3.08 15.75 -16.25
N LYS A 195 2.25 16.28 -17.15
CA LYS A 195 0.93 15.71 -17.44
C LYS A 195 1.02 14.26 -17.91
N LYS A 196 2.00 13.94 -18.77
CA LYS A 196 2.18 12.59 -19.32
C LYS A 196 2.58 11.60 -18.22
N PHE A 197 3.46 12.01 -17.32
CA PHE A 197 3.84 11.23 -16.15
C PHE A 197 2.63 10.98 -15.26
N ILE A 198 1.82 12.00 -14.95
CA ILE A 198 0.65 11.86 -14.08
C ILE A 198 -0.38 10.90 -14.70
N GLU A 199 -0.68 11.03 -15.99
CA GLU A 199 -1.61 10.13 -16.70
C GLU A 199 -1.12 8.67 -16.69
N LYS A 200 0.19 8.47 -16.94
CA LYS A 200 0.83 7.15 -16.84
C LYS A 200 0.78 6.62 -15.40
N TYR A 201 1.07 7.47 -14.41
CA TYR A 201 1.07 7.07 -13.01
C TYR A 201 -0.32 6.66 -12.54
N ILE A 202 -1.36 7.38 -12.93
CA ILE A 202 -2.74 7.01 -12.62
C ILE A 202 -3.09 5.66 -13.25
N SER A 203 -2.80 5.47 -14.54
CA SER A 203 -3.18 4.23 -15.23
C SER A 203 -2.39 3.00 -14.73
N GLU A 204 -1.09 3.16 -14.48
CA GLU A 204 -0.21 2.04 -14.11
C GLU A 204 -0.10 1.85 -12.59
N PHE A 205 0.00 2.89 -11.77
CA PHE A 205 0.29 2.72 -10.33
C PHE A 205 -0.96 2.84 -9.45
N ILE A 206 -1.95 3.65 -9.83
CA ILE A 206 -3.21 3.78 -9.08
C ILE A 206 -4.23 2.74 -9.55
N MET A 207 -4.37 2.58 -10.88
CA MET A 207 -5.43 1.77 -11.47
C MET A 207 -5.01 0.34 -11.82
N ASP A 208 -3.72 0.03 -11.96
CA ASP A 208 -3.27 -1.34 -12.21
C ASP A 208 -3.14 -2.12 -10.89
N ILE A 209 -4.29 -2.38 -10.27
CA ILE A 209 -4.47 -3.20 -9.07
C ILE A 209 -5.36 -4.39 -9.39
N ASN A 210 -5.51 -5.31 -8.43
CA ASN A 210 -6.49 -6.39 -8.51
C ASN A 210 -7.88 -5.86 -8.99
N PRO A 211 -8.45 -6.39 -10.08
CA PRO A 211 -9.73 -5.92 -10.65
C PRO A 211 -10.88 -5.89 -9.65
N ASP A 212 -10.90 -6.77 -8.65
CA ASP A 212 -11.92 -6.78 -7.60
C ASP A 212 -11.95 -5.52 -6.74
N LEU A 213 -10.86 -4.75 -6.72
CA LEU A 213 -10.69 -3.53 -5.95
C LEU A 213 -11.03 -2.25 -6.74
N LYS A 214 -11.45 -2.37 -8.00
CA LYS A 214 -11.85 -1.25 -8.88
C LYS A 214 -13.36 -1.05 -8.83
#